data_AF-A0A2M6Y3R3-F1
#
_entry.id   AF-A0A2M6Y3R3-F1
#
_cell.length_a   1.000
_cell.length_b   1.000
_cell.length_c   1.000
_cell.angle_alpha   90.00
_cell.angle_beta   90.00
_cell.angle_gamma   90.00
#
_symmetry.space_group_name_H-M   'P 1'
#
loop_
_entity.id
_entity.type
_entity.pdbx_description
1 polymer ?
#
loop_
_entity_poly.entity_id
_entity_poly.type
_entity_poly.pdbx_seq_one_letter_code
_entity_poly.pdbx_strand_id
1 'polypeptide(L)' 'MNYDDIKNKVDRMILNTVVPGNLRELIETGTIKIIAKSFYVENMQKLPKNVSTMISSALPTENGMRITFCRKSRTRADI' A
#
# COMPACT_ATOMS: atom_id res chain seq x y z
N MET A 1 14.16 11.63 7.84
CA MET A 1 12.71 11.46 7.63
C MET A 1 12.10 11.17 8.99
N ASN A 2 11.18 12.01 9.47
CA ASN A 2 10.58 11.89 10.79
C ASN A 2 9.45 10.84 10.75
N TYR A 3 9.33 10.01 11.79
CA TYR A 3 8.39 8.87 11.82
C TYR A 3 6.92 9.34 11.77
N ASP A 4 6.63 10.49 12.39
CA ASP A 4 5.31 11.12 12.40
C ASP A 4 4.83 11.58 11.03
N ASP A 5 5.76 11.96 10.14
CA ASP A 5 5.42 12.36 8.77
C ASP A 5 4.97 11.15 7.94
N ILE A 6 5.59 9.99 8.15
CA ILE A 6 5.22 8.74 7.48
C ILE A 6 3.85 8.28 7.99
N LYS A 7 3.63 8.31 9.31
CA LYS A 7 2.35 7.92 9.93
C LYS A 7 1.18 8.75 9.41
N ASN A 8 1.28 10.07 9.46
CA ASN A 8 0.23 10.97 8.96
C ASN A 8 -0.04 10.79 7.46
N LYS A 9 1.00 10.49 6.68
CA LYS A 9 0.88 10.28 5.24
C LYS A 9 0.21 8.94 4.92
N VAL A 10 0.59 7.89 5.64
CA VAL A 10 -0.03 6.57 5.56
C VAL A 10 -1.50 6.65 5.94
N ASP A 11 -1.84 7.26 7.08
CA ASP A 11 -3.23 7.38 7.54
C ASP A 11 -4.13 8.10 6.52
N ARG A 12 -3.62 9.19 5.90
CA ARG A 12 -4.34 9.89 4.82
C ARG A 12 -4.52 9.05 3.56
N MET A 13 -3.60 8.15 3.24
CA MET A 13 -3.70 7.25 2.08
C MET A 13 -4.63 6.05 2.35
N ILE A 14 -4.68 5.58 3.60
CA ILE A 14 -5.54 4.49 4.08
C ILE A 14 -7.01 4.91 4.10
N LEU A 15 -7.31 6.17 4.42
CA LEU A 15 -8.68 6.70 4.54
C LEU A 15 -9.61 6.34 3.37
N ASN A 16 -9.09 6.25 2.14
CA ASN A 16 -9.87 5.98 0.93
C ASN A 16 -9.49 4.68 0.19
N THR A 17 -8.62 3.85 0.76
CA THR A 17 -8.04 2.69 0.09
C THR A 17 -8.25 1.43 0.94
N VAL A 18 -8.57 0.29 0.31
CA VAL A 18 -8.57 -0.98 1.04
C VAL A 18 -7.11 -1.38 1.19
N VAL A 19 -6.54 -1.10 2.36
CA VAL A 19 -5.17 -1.48 2.66
C VAL A 19 -5.13 -2.74 3.51
N PRO A 20 -4.03 -3.50 3.46
CA PRO A 20 -3.80 -4.60 4.38
C PRO A 20 -3.72 -4.10 5.83
N GLY A 21 -4.28 -4.86 6.77
CA GLY A 21 -4.18 -4.54 8.21
C GLY A 21 -2.73 -4.52 8.72
N ASN A 22 -1.85 -5.29 8.08
CA ASN A 22 -0.41 -5.31 8.37
C ASN A 22 0.41 -4.35 7.48
N LEU A 23 -0.21 -3.43 6.73
CA LEU A 23 0.50 -2.50 5.85
C LEU A 23 1.58 -1.71 6.61
N ARG A 24 1.27 -1.28 7.84
CA ARG A 24 2.20 -0.53 8.68
C ARG A 24 3.47 -1.34 8.98
N GLU A 25 3.32 -2.57 9.44
CA GLU A 25 4.43 -3.48 9.71
C GLU A 25 5.25 -3.75 8.44
N LEU A 26 4.59 -3.90 7.29
CA LEU A 26 5.28 -4.08 6.01
C LEU A 26 6.11 -2.87 5.60
N ILE A 27 5.70 -1.66 5.98
CA ILE A 27 6.48 -0.44 5.77
C ILE A 27 7.63 -0.34 6.76
N GLU A 28 7.37 -0.61 8.04
CA GLU A 28 8.36 -0.54 9.12
C GLU A 28 9.48 -1.59 8.92
N THR A 29 9.14 -2.78 8.42
CA THR A 29 10.11 -3.84 8.07
C THR A 29 10.82 -3.61 6.74
N GLY A 30 10.42 -2.60 5.96
CA GLY A 30 11.00 -2.29 4.65
C GLY A 30 10.54 -3.22 3.52
N THR A 31 9.57 -4.10 3.77
CA THR A 31 8.96 -4.95 2.73
C THR A 31 8.22 -4.11 1.69
N ILE A 32 7.56 -3.04 2.13
CA ILE A 32 6.91 -2.02 1.31
C ILE A 32 7.61 -0.68 1.57
N LYS A 33 8.00 0.01 0.50
CA LYS A 33 8.55 1.37 0.57
C LYS A 33 7.49 2.38 0.14
N ILE A 34 7.44 3.52 0.82
CA ILE A 34 6.61 4.65 0.40
C ILE A 34 7.53 5.71 -0.18
N ILE A 35 7.35 5.99 -1.47
CA ILE A 35 8.04 7.07 -2.16
C ILE A 35 6.98 8.05 -2.67
N ALA A 36 7.12 9.32 -2.26
CA ALA A 36 6.13 10.36 -2.47
C ALA A 36 4.71 9.95 -2.00
N LYS A 37 3.89 9.38 -2.88
CA LYS A 37 2.51 8.95 -2.63
C LYS A 37 2.21 7.60 -3.31
N SER A 38 3.20 6.74 -3.45
CA SER A 38 3.02 5.41 -4.02
C SER A 38 3.76 4.37 -3.21
N PHE A 39 3.23 3.15 -3.25
CA PHE A 39 3.81 1.99 -2.59
C PHE A 39 4.69 1.24 -3.57
N TYR A 40 5.85 0.82 -3.11
CA TYR A 40 6.84 0.13 -3.91
C TYR A 40 7.28 -1.13 -3.19
N VAL A 41 7.54 -2.19 -3.97
CA VAL A 41 8.01 -3.47 -3.48
C VAL A 41 9.12 -3.94 -4.40
N GLU A 42 10.26 -4.33 -3.82
CA GLU A 42 11.38 -4.88 -4.61
C GLU A 42 11.09 -6.30 -5.09
N ASN A 43 10.38 -7.09 -4.28
CA ASN A 43 10.01 -8.45 -4.64
C ASN A 43 8.57 -8.77 -4.21
N MET A 44 7.68 -8.91 -5.20
CA MET A 44 6.26 -9.25 -4.99
C MET A 44 6.06 -10.58 -4.26
N GLN A 45 7.01 -11.52 -4.34
CA GLN A 45 6.92 -12.80 -3.63
C GLN A 45 7.13 -12.67 -2.12
N LYS A 46 7.74 -11.56 -1.65
CA LYS A 46 7.89 -11.26 -0.21
C LYS A 46 6.61 -10.68 0.40
N LEU A 47 5.63 -10.31 -0.42
CA LEU A 47 4.34 -9.86 0.08
C LEU A 47 3.55 -11.07 0.58
N PRO A 48 2.96 -10.98 1.78
CA PRO A 48 2.07 -12.03 2.23
C PRO A 48 0.82 -12.06 1.34
N LYS A 49 0.26 -13.26 1.13
CA LYS A 49 -0.80 -13.51 0.14
C LYS A 49 -2.01 -12.59 0.32
N ASN A 50 -2.39 -12.31 1.57
CA ASN A 50 -3.48 -11.40 1.93
C ASN A 50 -3.27 -9.96 1.41
N VAL A 51 -2.02 -9.51 1.29
CA VAL A 51 -1.68 -8.18 0.73
C VAL A 51 -1.71 -8.23 -0.78
N SER A 52 -1.12 -9.28 -1.37
CA SER A 52 -1.05 -9.46 -2.82
C SER A 52 -2.44 -9.49 -3.47
N THR A 53 -3.42 -10.13 -2.82
CA THR A 53 -4.81 -10.15 -3.30
C THR A 53 -5.52 -8.80 -3.28
N MET A 54 -4.98 -7.81 -2.56
CA MET A 54 -5.55 -6.46 -2.45
C MET A 54 -4.91 -5.48 -3.45
N ILE A 55 -3.93 -5.93 -4.23
CA ILE A 55 -3.26 -5.13 -5.26
C ILE A 55 -4.12 -5.13 -6.51
N SER A 56 -4.54 -3.95 -6.94
CA SER A 56 -5.29 -3.75 -8.18
C SER A 56 -4.38 -3.72 -9.41
N SER A 57 -3.16 -3.18 -9.25
CA SER A 57 -2.20 -3.07 -10.34
C SER A 57 -0.77 -3.00 -9.80
N ALA A 58 0.15 -3.59 -10.54
CA ALA A 58 1.59 -3.51 -10.30
C ALA A 58 2.29 -3.03 -11.59
N LEU A 59 3.20 -2.07 -11.46
CA LEU A 59 3.96 -1.50 -12.57
C LEU A 59 5.46 -1.51 -12.25
N PRO A 60 6.33 -2.07 -13.11
CA PRO A 60 7.77 -1.99 -12.91
C PRO A 60 8.25 -0.54 -13.07
N THR A 61 9.18 -0.13 -12.20
CA THR A 61 9.81 1.19 -12.19
C THR A 61 11.28 1.07 -11.78
N GLU A 62 12.06 2.13 -11.93
CA GLU A 62 13.46 2.19 -11.47
C GLU A 62 13.61 1.94 -9.96
N ASN A 63 12.56 2.19 -9.17
CA ASN A 63 12.53 1.98 -7.72
C ASN A 63 11.94 0.60 -7.31
N GLY A 64 11.79 -0.33 -8.27
CA GLY A 64 11.14 -1.62 -8.08
C GLY A 64 9.70 -1.65 -8.59
N MET A 65 8.87 -2.53 -8.06
CA MET A 65 7.48 -2.70 -8.48
C MET A 65 6.59 -1.69 -7.75
N ARG A 66 6.05 -0.70 -8.46
CA ARG A 66 5.02 0.20 -7.92
C ARG A 66 3.70 -0.55 -7.83
N ILE A 67 3.17 -0.71 -6.61
CA ILE A 67 1.90 -1.37 -6.36
C ILE A 67 0.82 -0.35 -6.03
N THR A 68 -0.39 -0.60 -6.52
CA THR A 68 -1.59 0.17 -6.19
C THR A 68 -2.60 -0.77 -5.57
N PHE A 69 -3.13 -0.38 -4.42
CA PHE A 69 -4.18 -1.15 -3.75
C PHE A 69 -5.55 -0.80 -4.32
N CYS A 70 -6.47 -1.75 -4.24
CA CYS A 70 -7.87 -1.50 -4.55
C CYS A 70 -8.40 -0.31 -3.74
N ARG A 71 -9.04 0.65 -4.42
CA ARG A 71 -9.81 1.67 -3.71
C ARG A 71 -10.92 0.99 -2.92
N LYS A 72 -11.31 1.55 -1.78
CA LYS A 72 -12.61 1.22 -1.22
C LYS A 72 -13.62 1.63 -2.29
N SER A 73 -14.18 0.67 -3.01
CA SER A 73 -15.42 0.93 -3.72
C SER A 73 -16.35 1.50 -2.66
N ARG A 74 -16.86 2.71 -2.88
CA ARG A 74 -18.12 3.09 -2.26
C ARG A 74 -19.10 2.11 -2.86
N THR A 75 -19.27 0.94 -2.24
CA THR A 75 -20.43 0.13 -2.48
C THR A 75 -21.59 1.05 -2.12
N ARG A 76 -22.29 1.51 -3.15
CA ARG A 76 -23.61 2.08 -3.03
C ARG A 76 -24.50 0.90 -2.60
N ALA A 77 -24.39 0.52 -1.33
CA ALA A 77 -25.28 -0.40 -0.67
C ALA A 77 -26.47 0.42 -0.18
N ASP A 78 -27.27 0.87 -1.14
CA ASP A 78 -28.61 1.44 -0.93
C ASP A 78 -29.37 1.20 -2.24
N ILE A 79 -29.94 0.00 -2.35
CA ILE A 79 -31.18 -0.28 -3.10
C ILE A 79 -32.07 -1.05 -2.14
#